data_AF-A0A133YSR7-F1
#
_entry.id   AF-A0A133YSR7-F1
#
_cell.length_a   1.000
_cell.length_b   1.000
_cell.length_c   1.000
_cell.angle_alpha   90.00
_cell.angle_beta   90.00
_cell.angle_gamma   90.00
#
_symmetry.space_group_name_H-M   'P 1'
#
loop_
_entity.id
_entity.type
_entity.pdbx_description
1 polymer ?
#
loop_
_entity_poly.entity_id
_entity_poly.type
_entity_poly.pdbx_seq_one_letter_code
_entity_poly.pdbx_strand_id
1 'polypeptide(L)'
;MEKKLRKKFIYFSVGIIFFVLLSVSSFINISNLFTIRERSDILLNILAENDGEFSKTIDKSDIEILKNRLTPKITLSNRFFAVKTDIEQNVITVNTVDLYLTSSKDAVEYAKKALKTGKTTGYIDRFKYKIKKTDYGLLIVFIDLSSDFDNFYYTLKNSFLISFVVLILVFVISFLLSKKVVSPMVKAYEKQKSFITDASHELKTPLAIINTNTDVIEMENGANKWTLSIHKQVERLNELVKNLISLAKLEEEEIQKTNFSLSDIIYEISNDYEEICKNINRELKLNIEKNIQINADEKLIRKLITILIENAVKYSKENTQIKLNLEKQNKKIIFTIENEADNLKIKKYDELFERFYRADFSRNRKTGGYGIGLSIAQSIAIKHKTKIQAESLDGKTIKFSIKF
;
A
#
# COMPACT_ATOMS: atom_id res chain seq x y z
N MET A 1 -10.67 18.98 3.37
CA MET A 1 -9.50 18.18 2.96
C MET A 1 -8.58 17.79 4.13
N GLU A 2 -8.14 18.76 4.94
CA GLU A 2 -7.17 18.55 6.03
C GLU A 2 -7.51 17.39 6.99
N LYS A 3 -8.73 17.33 7.53
CA LYS A 3 -9.16 16.26 8.46
C LYS A 3 -8.98 14.85 7.87
N LYS A 4 -9.25 14.69 6.57
CA LYS A 4 -9.16 13.39 5.88
C LYS A 4 -7.70 12.97 5.67
N LEU A 5 -6.84 13.91 5.27
CA LEU A 5 -5.40 13.67 5.14
C LEU A 5 -4.77 13.33 6.50
N ARG A 6 -5.12 14.08 7.55
CA ARG A 6 -4.66 13.82 8.92
C ARG A 6 -5.05 12.43 9.40
N LYS A 7 -6.30 12.01 9.20
CA LYS A 7 -6.73 10.65 9.53
C LYS A 7 -5.92 9.59 8.79
N LYS A 8 -5.74 9.74 7.46
CA LYS A 8 -4.92 8.80 6.66
C LYS A 8 -3.48 8.71 7.17
N PHE A 9 -2.86 9.86 7.47
CA PHE A 9 -1.50 9.91 8.03
C PHE A 9 -1.43 9.16 9.35
N ILE A 10 -2.34 9.43 10.29
CA ILE A 10 -2.38 8.76 11.60
C ILE A 10 -2.57 7.24 11.44
N TYR A 11 -3.54 6.80 10.63
CA TYR A 11 -3.77 5.37 10.42
C TYR A 11 -2.57 4.68 9.79
N PHE A 12 -1.92 5.32 8.82
CA PHE A 12 -0.74 4.77 8.17
C PHE A 12 0.43 4.64 9.15
N SER A 13 0.74 5.70 9.91
CA SER A 13 1.82 5.69 10.91
C SER A 13 1.58 4.67 12.02
N VAL A 14 0.37 4.64 12.59
CA VAL A 14 0.00 3.71 13.66
C VAL A 14 -0.03 2.27 13.13
N GLY A 15 -0.51 2.05 11.91
CA GLY A 15 -0.56 0.73 11.28
C GLY A 15 0.84 0.13 11.08
N ILE A 16 1.80 0.91 10.57
CA ILE A 16 3.19 0.46 10.42
C ILE A 16 3.76 0.05 11.78
N ILE A 17 3.59 0.89 12.80
CA ILE A 17 4.14 0.62 14.13
C ILE A 17 3.48 -0.58 14.79
N PHE A 18 2.17 -0.79 14.57
CA PHE A 18 1.47 -1.99 15.03
C PHE A 18 2.12 -3.27 14.49
N PHE A 19 2.41 -3.33 13.18
CA PHE A 19 3.06 -4.50 12.58
C PHE A 19 4.48 -4.71 13.12
N VAL A 20 5.25 -3.64 13.30
CA VAL A 20 6.59 -3.71 13.91
C VAL A 20 6.52 -4.27 15.33
N LEU A 21 5.61 -3.76 16.16
CA LEU A 21 5.43 -4.23 17.54
C LEU A 21 4.97 -5.70 17.59
N LEU A 22 4.07 -6.10 16.70
CA LEU A 22 3.61 -7.49 16.58
C LEU A 22 4.77 -8.43 16.20
N SER A 23 5.60 -8.04 15.23
CA SER A 23 6.77 -8.82 14.82
C SER A 23 7.79 -8.95 15.96
N VAL A 24 8.09 -7.85 16.67
CA VAL A 24 9.05 -7.86 17.79
C VAL A 24 8.53 -8.69 18.97
N SER A 25 7.27 -8.50 19.37
CA SER A 25 6.65 -9.29 20.43
C SER A 25 6.61 -10.78 20.07
N SER A 26 6.25 -11.12 18.83
CA SER A 26 6.25 -12.52 18.37
C SER A 26 7.65 -13.12 18.43
N PHE A 27 8.68 -12.39 17.96
CA PHE A 27 10.06 -12.84 18.00
C PHE A 27 10.54 -13.10 19.43
N ILE A 28 10.28 -12.19 20.37
CA ILE A 28 10.65 -12.35 21.79
C ILE A 28 9.99 -13.61 22.38
N ASN A 29 8.69 -13.79 22.15
CA ASN A 29 7.95 -14.92 22.71
C ASN A 29 8.37 -16.27 22.09
N ILE A 30 8.61 -16.30 20.78
CA ILE A 30 9.11 -17.49 20.09
C ILE A 30 10.53 -17.84 20.58
N SER A 31 11.41 -16.83 20.69
CA SER A 31 12.76 -17.01 21.23
C SER A 31 12.72 -17.59 22.64
N ASN A 32 11.84 -17.07 23.50
CA ASN A 32 11.65 -17.61 24.86
C ASN A 32 11.20 -19.09 24.85
N LEU A 33 10.26 -19.47 23.97
CA LEU A 33 9.85 -20.88 23.81
C LEU A 33 11.01 -21.78 23.37
N PHE A 34 11.84 -21.32 22.43
CA PHE A 34 13.03 -22.06 22.01
C PHE A 34 14.00 -22.23 23.18
N THR A 35 14.26 -21.19 23.97
CA THR A 35 15.14 -21.25 25.13
C THR A 35 14.62 -22.24 26.19
N ILE A 36 13.32 -22.23 26.51
CA ILE A 36 12.72 -23.18 27.46
C ILE A 36 12.86 -24.63 26.94
N ARG A 37 12.62 -24.84 25.64
CA ARG A 37 12.74 -26.15 25.01
C ARG A 37 14.17 -26.68 25.06
N GLU A 38 15.14 -25.88 24.64
CA GLU A 38 16.55 -26.25 24.60
C GLU A 38 17.10 -26.55 26.00
N ARG A 39 16.83 -25.66 26.97
CA ARG A 39 17.25 -25.84 28.37
C ARG A 39 16.68 -27.11 28.98
N SER A 40 15.39 -27.39 28.76
CA SER A 40 14.75 -28.59 29.30
C SER A 40 15.25 -29.88 28.64
N ASP A 41 15.59 -29.86 27.35
CA ASP A 41 16.23 -30.99 26.66
C ASP A 41 17.63 -31.28 27.22
N ILE A 42 18.45 -30.24 27.45
CA ILE A 42 19.79 -30.38 28.04
C ILE A 42 19.70 -31.00 29.44
N LEU A 43 18.83 -30.47 30.30
CA LEU A 43 18.68 -31.00 31.66
C LEU A 43 18.17 -32.45 31.68
N LEU A 44 17.24 -32.81 30.80
CA LEU A 44 16.76 -34.19 30.69
C LEU A 44 17.86 -35.15 30.22
N ASN A 45 18.74 -34.70 29.32
CA ASN A 45 19.86 -35.51 28.86
C ASN A 45 20.86 -35.75 29.99
N ILE A 46 21.26 -34.70 30.71
CA ILE A 46 22.18 -34.79 31.85
C ILE A 46 21.64 -35.75 32.92
N LEU A 47 20.36 -35.64 33.27
CA LEU A 47 19.74 -36.52 34.25
C LEU A 47 19.62 -37.97 33.76
N ALA A 48 19.30 -38.18 32.47
CA ALA A 48 19.23 -39.53 31.90
C ALA A 48 20.61 -40.19 31.77
N GLU A 49 21.69 -39.41 31.61
CA GLU A 49 23.07 -39.90 31.58
C GLU A 49 23.58 -40.25 32.97
N ASN A 50 23.20 -39.48 33.98
CA ASN A 50 23.60 -39.68 35.37
C ASN A 50 22.59 -40.51 36.19
N ASP A 51 21.94 -41.49 35.56
CA ASP A 51 21.03 -42.47 36.19
C ASP A 51 19.90 -41.87 37.06
N GLY A 52 19.40 -40.69 36.66
CA GLY A 52 18.34 -39.98 37.37
C GLY A 52 18.83 -39.14 38.55
N GLU A 53 20.12 -38.85 38.63
CA GLU A 53 20.75 -38.07 39.69
C GLU A 53 21.57 -36.91 39.12
N PHE A 54 21.70 -35.81 39.86
CA PHE A 54 22.77 -34.85 39.60
C PHE A 54 24.02 -35.35 40.33
N SER A 55 24.97 -35.93 39.60
CA SER A 55 26.26 -36.35 40.17
C SER A 55 26.96 -35.17 40.87
N LYS A 56 27.71 -35.44 41.96
CA LYS A 56 28.59 -34.44 42.62
C LYS A 56 29.74 -33.95 41.72
N THR A 57 29.99 -34.63 40.60
CA THR A 57 30.94 -34.24 39.56
C THR A 57 30.19 -34.00 38.26
N ILE A 58 29.53 -32.85 38.16
CA ILE A 58 29.18 -32.27 36.86
C ILE A 58 30.51 -31.84 36.23
N ASP A 59 30.80 -32.30 35.00
CA ASP A 59 32.02 -31.92 34.30
C ASP A 59 32.06 -30.39 34.11
N LYS A 60 33.25 -29.77 34.21
CA LYS A 60 33.38 -28.30 34.13
C LYS A 60 32.84 -27.74 32.81
N SER A 61 32.93 -28.53 31.74
CA SER A 61 32.38 -28.29 30.41
C SER A 61 30.85 -28.14 30.42
N ASP A 62 30.13 -29.03 31.09
CA ASP A 62 28.66 -28.97 31.23
C ASP A 62 28.22 -27.77 32.08
N ILE A 63 28.98 -27.45 33.14
CA ILE A 63 28.75 -26.26 33.97
C ILE A 63 28.98 -24.97 33.15
N GLU A 64 29.95 -24.95 32.24
CA GLU A 64 30.28 -23.80 31.41
C GLU A 64 29.25 -23.57 30.28
N ILE A 65 28.72 -24.66 29.70
CA ILE A 65 27.58 -24.62 28.76
C ILE A 65 26.31 -24.10 29.46
N LEU A 66 26.06 -24.55 30.69
CA LEU A 66 24.96 -24.06 31.52
C LEU A 66 25.17 -22.58 31.89
N LYS A 67 26.37 -22.16 32.33
CA LYS A 67 26.67 -20.77 32.71
C LYS A 67 26.61 -19.78 31.55
N ASN A 68 27.07 -20.16 30.35
CA ASN A 68 27.08 -19.26 29.19
C ASN A 68 25.69 -19.06 28.57
N ARG A 69 24.72 -19.93 28.87
CA ARG A 69 23.35 -19.86 28.34
C ARG A 69 22.29 -19.53 29.39
N LEU A 70 22.65 -19.46 30.67
CA LEU A 70 21.71 -19.26 31.78
C LEU A 70 22.16 -18.08 32.65
N THR A 71 21.21 -17.22 33.03
CA THR A 71 21.44 -16.18 34.04
C THR A 71 21.81 -16.81 35.39
N PRO A 72 22.63 -16.15 36.24
CA PRO A 72 23.35 -16.79 37.36
C PRO A 72 22.48 -17.08 38.60
N LYS A 73 21.18 -17.34 38.42
CA LYS A 73 20.22 -17.51 39.51
C LYS A 73 19.39 -18.79 39.35
N ILE A 74 20.05 -19.88 38.98
CA ILE A 74 19.43 -21.20 38.94
C ILE A 74 19.93 -22.00 40.13
N THR A 75 19.08 -22.04 41.17
CA THR A 75 19.14 -23.06 42.21
C THR A 75 18.78 -24.39 41.54
N LEU A 76 19.78 -25.13 41.06
CA LEU A 76 19.61 -26.39 40.33
C LEU A 76 19.00 -27.53 41.17
N SER A 77 18.75 -27.33 42.46
CA SER A 77 18.58 -28.42 43.42
C SER A 77 17.16 -28.96 43.65
N ASN A 78 16.08 -28.48 43.01
CA ASN A 78 14.73 -28.72 43.59
C ASN A 78 13.57 -29.15 42.65
N ARG A 79 13.78 -29.60 41.40
CA ARG A 79 12.65 -29.68 40.42
C ARG A 79 12.65 -30.83 39.41
N PHE A 80 13.15 -31.99 39.79
CA PHE A 80 13.05 -33.18 38.95
C PHE A 80 12.75 -34.41 39.80
N PHE A 81 12.25 -35.47 39.18
CA PHE A 81 12.21 -36.79 39.78
C PHE A 81 12.53 -37.86 38.74
N ALA A 82 12.99 -38.99 39.23
CA ALA A 82 13.26 -40.15 38.39
C ALA A 82 12.53 -41.39 38.93
N VAL A 83 12.04 -42.22 38.03
CA VAL A 83 11.42 -43.50 38.34
C VAL A 83 12.19 -44.59 37.60
N LYS A 84 12.70 -45.57 38.34
CA LYS A 84 13.37 -46.75 37.81
C LYS A 84 12.39 -47.92 37.81
N THR A 85 12.30 -48.64 36.71
CA THR A 85 11.48 -49.86 36.60
C THR A 85 12.34 -51.06 36.24
N ASP A 86 11.84 -52.25 36.59
CA ASP A 86 12.39 -53.51 36.12
C ASP A 86 12.04 -53.75 34.64
N ILE A 87 12.50 -54.88 34.11
CA ILE A 87 12.24 -55.32 32.72
C ILE A 87 10.75 -55.61 32.49
N GLU A 88 10.01 -55.98 33.55
CA GLU A 88 8.55 -56.19 33.57
C GLU A 88 7.76 -54.89 33.79
N GLN A 89 8.46 -53.75 33.89
CA GLN A 89 7.92 -52.40 34.15
C GLN A 89 7.31 -52.19 35.56
N ASN A 90 7.66 -53.04 36.53
CA ASN A 90 7.38 -52.78 37.94
C ASN A 90 8.35 -51.73 38.48
N VAL A 91 7.86 -50.80 39.30
CA VAL A 91 8.69 -49.72 39.86
C VAL A 91 9.66 -50.30 40.90
N ILE A 92 10.96 -50.11 40.67
CA ILE A 92 12.04 -50.53 41.58
C ILE A 92 12.30 -49.41 42.60
N THR A 93 12.55 -48.20 42.11
CA THR A 93 12.84 -47.03 42.97
C THR A 93 12.24 -45.76 42.38
N VAL A 94 11.83 -44.86 43.28
CA VAL A 94 11.41 -43.52 42.93
C VAL A 94 12.39 -42.57 43.62
N ASN A 95 13.17 -41.84 42.83
CA ASN A 95 14.03 -40.80 43.34
C ASN A 95 13.30 -39.46 43.26
N THR A 96 12.76 -39.02 44.40
CA THR A 96 12.09 -37.72 44.57
C THR A 96 12.96 -36.78 45.39
N VAL A 97 14.25 -36.61 45.08
CA VAL A 97 15.10 -35.65 45.81
C VAL A 97 14.37 -34.29 45.89
N ASP A 98 13.99 -33.92 47.11
CA ASP A 98 13.44 -32.63 47.53
C ASP A 98 12.29 -32.03 46.70
N LEU A 99 11.23 -32.81 46.46
CA LEU A 99 9.97 -32.28 45.92
C LEU A 99 8.98 -31.89 47.03
N TYR A 100 8.61 -30.60 47.07
CA TYR A 100 7.47 -30.10 47.86
C TYR A 100 6.10 -30.49 47.27
N LEU A 101 6.03 -31.09 46.06
CA LEU A 101 4.80 -31.15 45.26
C LEU A 101 4.37 -32.54 44.78
N THR A 102 5.23 -33.55 44.78
CA THR A 102 4.90 -34.86 44.20
C THR A 102 5.17 -35.95 45.22
N SER A 103 4.11 -36.59 45.74
CA SER A 103 4.29 -37.76 46.58
C SER A 103 4.90 -38.90 45.75
N SER A 104 5.56 -39.87 46.39
CA SER A 104 6.07 -41.05 45.69
C SER A 104 4.99 -41.79 44.89
N LYS A 105 3.71 -41.69 45.29
CA LYS A 105 2.56 -42.22 44.56
C LYS A 105 2.28 -41.46 43.26
N ASP A 106 2.34 -40.13 43.29
CA ASP A 106 2.08 -39.29 42.11
C ASP A 106 3.16 -39.50 41.05
N ALA A 107 4.44 -39.61 41.46
CA ALA A 107 5.56 -39.88 40.56
C ALA A 107 5.39 -41.20 39.78
N VAL A 108 4.89 -42.25 40.45
CA VAL A 108 4.56 -43.54 39.81
C VAL A 108 3.40 -43.40 38.82
N GLU A 109 2.39 -42.58 39.14
CA GLU A 109 1.28 -42.32 38.22
C GLU A 109 1.74 -41.60 36.95
N TYR A 110 2.60 -40.58 37.09
CA TYR A 110 3.22 -39.89 35.95
C TYR A 110 4.07 -40.84 35.11
N ALA A 111 4.86 -41.72 35.73
CA ALA A 111 5.63 -42.74 35.02
C ALA A 111 4.74 -43.69 34.21
N LYS A 112 3.63 -44.17 34.79
CA LYS A 112 2.64 -44.99 34.07
C LYS A 112 2.00 -44.23 32.90
N LYS A 113 1.65 -42.95 33.09
CA LYS A 113 1.13 -42.09 32.01
C LYS A 113 2.15 -41.95 30.88
N ALA A 114 3.44 -41.76 31.20
CA ALA A 114 4.52 -41.65 30.22
C ALA A 114 4.70 -42.94 29.41
N LEU A 115 4.74 -44.10 30.07
CA LEU A 115 4.86 -45.39 29.41
C LEU A 115 3.69 -45.68 28.45
N LYS A 116 2.46 -45.31 28.84
CA LYS A 116 1.27 -45.45 27.97
C LYS A 116 1.34 -44.64 26.68
N THR A 117 2.11 -43.55 26.63
CA THR A 117 2.24 -42.75 25.41
C THR A 117 3.01 -43.45 24.30
N GLY A 118 3.83 -44.47 24.62
CA GLY A 118 4.74 -45.13 23.68
C GLY A 118 5.90 -44.25 23.18
N LYS A 119 6.04 -43.01 23.66
CA LYS A 119 7.10 -42.08 23.24
C LYS A 119 8.25 -42.05 24.23
N THR A 120 9.48 -41.90 23.72
CA THR A 120 10.69 -41.78 24.55
C THR A 120 10.89 -40.38 25.14
N THR A 121 10.26 -39.36 24.57
CA THR A 121 10.24 -38.00 25.11
C THR A 121 8.87 -37.37 24.90
N GLY A 122 8.46 -36.48 25.80
CA GLY A 122 7.18 -35.80 25.68
C GLY A 122 6.88 -34.90 26.86
N TYR A 123 5.64 -34.46 26.94
CA TYR A 123 5.11 -33.65 28.03
C TYR A 123 3.90 -34.35 28.63
N ILE A 124 3.81 -34.33 29.96
CA ILE A 124 2.60 -34.69 30.71
C ILE A 124 2.35 -33.55 31.67
N ASP A 125 1.20 -32.89 31.49
CA ASP A 125 0.86 -31.67 32.21
C ASP A 125 1.97 -30.62 32.11
N ARG A 126 2.55 -30.20 33.24
CA ARG A 126 3.66 -29.23 33.29
C ARG A 126 5.04 -29.90 33.36
N PHE A 127 5.11 -31.22 33.26
CA PHE A 127 6.36 -31.97 33.29
C PHE A 127 6.80 -32.35 31.88
N LYS A 128 8.09 -32.21 31.61
CA LYS A 128 8.72 -32.81 30.44
C LYS A 128 9.43 -34.08 30.87
N TYR A 129 9.28 -35.15 30.10
CA TYR A 129 9.86 -36.45 30.44
C TYR A 129 10.76 -37.01 29.36
N LYS A 130 11.69 -37.87 29.79
CA LYS A 130 12.52 -38.71 28.93
C LYS A 130 12.60 -40.13 29.50
N ILE A 131 12.44 -41.12 28.64
CA ILE A 131 12.54 -42.55 28.93
C ILE A 131 13.83 -43.08 28.30
N LYS A 132 14.68 -43.73 29.09
CA LYS A 132 15.93 -44.36 28.67
C LYS A 132 15.91 -45.83 29.10
N LYS A 133 16.35 -46.73 28.21
CA LYS A 133 16.57 -48.14 28.54
C LYS A 133 17.89 -48.28 29.30
N THR A 134 17.88 -49.06 30.37
CA THR A 134 19.03 -49.33 31.24
C THR A 134 19.15 -50.84 31.48
N ASP A 135 20.24 -51.27 32.10
CA ASP A 135 20.51 -52.69 32.37
C ASP A 135 19.47 -53.31 33.32
N TYR A 136 18.87 -52.50 34.19
CA TYR A 136 17.82 -52.91 35.11
C TYR A 136 16.41 -52.80 34.53
N GLY A 137 16.20 -52.20 33.35
CA GLY A 137 14.87 -52.00 32.76
C GLY A 137 14.73 -50.62 32.12
N LEU A 138 13.93 -49.73 32.73
CA LEU A 138 13.71 -48.37 32.23
C LEU A 138 13.99 -47.33 33.30
N LEU A 139 14.63 -46.24 32.89
CA LEU A 139 14.77 -44.99 33.63
C LEU A 139 13.84 -43.95 33.02
N ILE A 140 12.95 -43.39 33.83
CA ILE A 140 12.04 -42.33 33.42
C ILE A 140 12.36 -41.08 34.24
N VAL A 141 12.84 -40.03 33.58
CA VAL A 141 13.18 -38.76 34.21
C VAL A 141 12.12 -37.72 33.86
N PHE A 142 11.71 -36.94 34.86
CA PHE A 142 10.79 -35.82 34.72
C PHE A 142 11.41 -34.52 35.23
N ILE A 143 11.17 -33.42 34.51
CA ILE A 143 11.51 -32.06 34.95
C ILE A 143 10.24 -31.23 35.04
N ASP A 144 10.07 -30.52 36.16
CA ASP A 144 8.97 -29.57 36.35
C ASP A 144 9.24 -28.26 35.61
N LEU A 145 8.39 -27.94 34.63
CA LEU A 145 8.44 -26.71 33.86
C LEU A 145 7.39 -25.69 34.32
N SER A 146 6.73 -25.89 35.47
CA SER A 146 5.65 -25.01 35.94
C SER A 146 6.06 -23.55 35.99
N SER A 147 7.22 -23.24 36.58
CA SER A 147 7.72 -21.86 36.63
C SER A 147 8.16 -21.34 35.27
N ASP A 148 8.65 -22.19 34.38
CA ASP A 148 9.06 -21.77 33.04
C ASP A 148 7.83 -21.41 32.20
N PHE A 149 6.74 -22.17 32.34
CA PHE A 149 5.44 -21.81 31.76
C PHE A 149 4.86 -20.54 32.38
N ASP A 150 4.90 -20.38 33.71
CA ASP A 150 4.43 -19.16 34.36
C ASP A 150 5.24 -17.95 33.88
N ASN A 151 6.57 -18.05 33.81
CA ASN A 151 7.46 -17.02 33.25
C ASN A 151 7.19 -16.72 31.78
N PHE A 152 6.86 -17.75 30.99
CA PHE A 152 6.43 -17.58 29.60
C PHE A 152 5.14 -16.76 29.53
N TYR A 153 4.12 -17.10 30.32
CA TYR A 153 2.86 -16.34 30.38
C TYR A 153 3.08 -14.89 30.87
N TYR A 154 3.96 -14.68 31.86
CA TYR A 154 4.33 -13.34 32.31
C TYR A 154 5.01 -12.53 31.20
N THR A 155 5.97 -13.12 30.49
CA THR A 155 6.66 -12.49 29.36
C THR A 155 5.69 -12.17 28.22
N LEU A 156 4.81 -13.11 27.90
CA LEU A 156 3.77 -12.95 26.87
C LEU A 156 2.86 -11.78 27.22
N LYS A 157 2.26 -11.78 28.42
CA LYS A 157 1.39 -10.71 28.90
C LYS A 157 2.08 -9.35 28.91
N ASN A 158 3.30 -9.29 29.44
CA ASN A 158 4.07 -8.04 29.52
C ASN A 158 4.44 -7.52 28.13
N SER A 159 4.80 -8.39 27.19
CA SER A 159 5.12 -7.99 25.81
C SER A 159 3.92 -7.37 25.09
N PHE A 160 2.71 -7.90 25.31
CA PHE A 160 1.48 -7.30 24.79
C PHE A 160 1.12 -6.00 25.49
N LEU A 161 1.28 -5.91 26.81
CA LEU A 161 1.01 -4.69 27.57
C LEU A 161 1.92 -3.54 27.12
N ILE A 162 3.22 -3.80 27.01
CA ILE A 162 4.20 -2.81 26.53
C ILE A 162 3.85 -2.37 25.11
N SER A 163 3.57 -3.32 24.22
CA SER A 163 3.18 -3.02 22.83
C SER A 163 1.93 -2.14 22.77
N PHE A 164 0.93 -2.42 23.61
CA PHE A 164 -0.29 -1.62 23.69
C PHE A 164 -0.03 -0.19 24.20
N VAL A 165 0.78 -0.05 25.25
CA VAL A 165 1.18 1.28 25.78
C VAL A 165 1.93 2.09 24.73
N VAL A 166 2.90 1.48 24.03
CA VAL A 166 3.66 2.13 22.96
C VAL A 166 2.74 2.54 21.81
N LEU A 167 1.78 1.68 21.43
CA LEU A 167 0.81 1.99 20.38
C LEU A 167 -0.07 3.20 20.73
N ILE A 168 -0.52 3.31 21.99
CA ILE A 168 -1.27 4.47 22.47
C ILE A 168 -0.41 5.74 22.43
N LEU A 169 0.83 5.67 22.93
CA LEU A 169 1.74 6.81 22.92
C LEU A 169 1.99 7.30 21.49
N VAL A 170 2.25 6.38 20.57
CA VAL A 170 2.43 6.68 19.15
C VAL A 170 1.18 7.28 18.53
N PHE A 171 -0.01 6.78 18.89
CA PHE A 171 -1.27 7.37 18.43
C PHE A 171 -1.42 8.82 18.92
N VAL A 172 -1.15 9.09 20.20
CA VAL A 172 -1.22 10.44 20.79
C VAL A 172 -0.22 11.38 20.11
N ILE A 173 1.04 10.95 19.98
CA ILE A 173 2.09 11.73 19.31
C ILE A 173 1.71 12.01 17.85
N SER A 174 1.27 10.98 17.12
CA SER A 174 0.83 11.11 15.73
C SER A 174 -0.35 12.07 15.61
N PHE A 175 -1.30 12.02 16.55
CA PHE A 175 -2.45 12.92 16.58
C PHE A 175 -2.03 14.38 16.79
N LEU A 176 -1.14 14.65 17.76
CA LEU A 176 -0.63 16.00 18.06
C LEU A 176 0.20 16.56 16.90
N LEU A 177 1.13 15.78 16.36
CA LEU A 177 2.01 16.20 15.27
C LEU A 177 1.30 16.28 13.93
N SER A 178 0.20 15.53 13.73
CA SER A 178 -0.54 15.52 12.46
C SER A 178 -0.95 16.93 12.00
N LYS A 179 -1.33 17.81 12.95
CA LYS A 179 -1.72 19.18 12.61
C LYS A 179 -0.52 19.98 12.11
N LYS A 180 0.63 19.88 12.78
CA LYS A 180 1.85 20.63 12.45
C LYS A 180 2.45 20.20 11.12
N VAL A 181 2.36 18.91 10.77
CA VAL A 181 2.88 18.36 9.51
C VAL A 181 1.92 18.60 8.34
N VAL A 182 0.62 18.33 8.51
CA VAL A 182 -0.34 18.36 7.40
C VAL A 182 -0.88 19.76 7.11
N SER A 183 -1.11 20.60 8.13
CA SER A 183 -1.69 21.94 7.95
C SER A 183 -0.87 22.86 7.02
N PRO A 184 0.47 23.00 7.13
CA PRO A 184 1.22 23.86 6.22
C PRO A 184 1.16 23.38 4.76
N MET A 185 1.14 22.07 4.52
CA MET A 185 1.00 21.49 3.18
C MET A 185 -0.37 21.83 2.58
N VAL A 186 -1.44 21.66 3.35
CA VAL A 186 -2.80 22.02 2.91
C VAL A 186 -2.93 23.51 2.65
N LYS A 187 -2.41 24.36 3.54
CA LYS A 187 -2.41 25.82 3.37
C LYS A 187 -1.60 26.28 2.16
N ALA A 188 -0.44 25.67 1.92
CA ALA A 188 0.37 25.97 0.74
C ALA A 188 -0.38 25.60 -0.55
N TYR A 189 -1.03 24.45 -0.56
CA TYR A 189 -1.88 24.00 -1.67
C TYR A 189 -3.06 24.96 -1.93
N GLU A 190 -3.79 25.34 -0.88
CA GLU A 190 -4.90 26.30 -0.97
C GLU A 190 -4.44 27.69 -1.43
N LYS A 191 -3.29 28.18 -0.94
CA LYS A 191 -2.70 29.45 -1.39
C LYS A 191 -2.28 29.41 -2.86
N GLN A 192 -1.62 28.33 -3.29
CA GLN A 192 -1.22 28.15 -4.69
C GLN A 192 -2.45 28.20 -5.61
N LYS A 193 -3.55 27.59 -5.16
CA LYS A 193 -4.81 27.57 -5.89
C LYS A 193 -5.49 28.95 -5.96
N SER A 194 -5.58 29.66 -4.83
CA SER A 194 -6.11 31.04 -4.81
C SER A 194 -5.31 31.92 -5.75
N PHE A 195 -3.97 31.86 -5.66
CA PHE A 195 -3.08 32.61 -6.53
C PHE A 195 -3.33 32.35 -8.01
N ILE A 196 -3.53 31.10 -8.44
CA ILE A 196 -3.85 30.79 -9.84
C ILE A 196 -5.18 31.44 -10.26
N THR A 197 -6.18 31.41 -9.38
CA THR A 197 -7.51 31.98 -9.67
C THR A 197 -7.43 33.50 -9.75
N ASP A 198 -6.80 34.13 -8.77
CA ASP A 198 -6.64 35.59 -8.66
C ASP A 198 -5.81 36.13 -9.83
N ALA A 199 -4.64 35.53 -10.10
CA ALA A 199 -3.80 35.91 -11.24
C ALA A 199 -4.54 35.73 -12.57
N SER A 200 -5.37 34.70 -12.70
CA SER A 200 -6.15 34.49 -13.92
C SER A 200 -7.21 35.57 -14.13
N HIS A 201 -7.81 36.09 -13.07
CA HIS A 201 -8.75 37.22 -13.16
C HIS A 201 -8.01 38.51 -13.52
N GLU A 202 -6.87 38.77 -12.88
CA GLU A 202 -6.05 39.96 -13.16
C GLU A 202 -5.44 39.96 -14.57
N LEU A 203 -5.18 38.78 -15.16
CA LEU A 203 -4.66 38.66 -16.53
C LEU A 203 -5.72 38.87 -17.63
N LYS A 204 -7.01 38.63 -17.36
CA LYS A 204 -8.06 38.82 -18.38
C LYS A 204 -8.21 40.27 -18.81
N THR A 205 -8.16 41.19 -17.86
CA THR A 205 -8.34 42.62 -18.12
C THR A 205 -7.27 43.20 -19.06
N PRO A 206 -5.95 43.03 -18.82
CA PRO A 206 -4.94 43.53 -19.74
C PRO A 206 -4.99 42.82 -21.10
N LEU A 207 -5.34 41.53 -21.17
CA LEU A 207 -5.54 40.84 -22.45
C LEU A 207 -6.70 41.43 -23.26
N ALA A 208 -7.82 41.76 -22.60
CA ALA A 208 -8.95 42.42 -23.24
C ALA A 208 -8.56 43.81 -23.77
N ILE A 209 -7.81 44.60 -22.98
CA ILE A 209 -7.32 45.92 -23.40
C ILE A 209 -6.38 45.80 -24.61
N ILE A 210 -5.45 44.85 -24.61
CA ILE A 210 -4.56 44.61 -25.76
C ILE A 210 -5.38 44.25 -27.00
N ASN A 211 -6.41 43.41 -26.86
CA ASN A 211 -7.28 43.05 -27.97
C ASN A 211 -8.01 44.28 -28.55
N THR A 212 -8.67 45.06 -27.68
CA THR A 212 -9.41 46.26 -28.08
C THR A 212 -8.49 47.32 -28.71
N ASN A 213 -7.30 47.54 -28.16
CA ASN A 213 -6.33 48.46 -28.76
C ASN A 213 -5.87 47.97 -30.14
N THR A 214 -5.74 46.65 -30.32
CA THR A 214 -5.42 46.08 -31.63
C THR A 214 -6.57 46.29 -32.61
N ASP A 215 -7.82 46.08 -32.18
CA ASP A 215 -9.02 46.34 -32.98
C ASP A 215 -9.06 47.81 -33.45
N VAL A 216 -8.75 48.78 -32.58
CA VAL A 216 -8.68 50.21 -32.92
C VAL A 216 -7.59 50.49 -33.95
N ILE A 217 -6.40 49.90 -33.82
CA ILE A 217 -5.31 50.06 -34.79
C ILE A 217 -5.73 49.50 -36.17
N GLU A 218 -6.44 48.38 -36.20
CA GLU A 218 -6.97 47.80 -37.46
C GLU A 218 -8.07 48.67 -38.07
N MET A 219 -8.91 49.32 -37.26
CA MET A 219 -9.92 50.27 -37.76
C MET A 219 -9.30 51.50 -38.41
N GLU A 220 -8.19 52.04 -37.85
CA GLU A 220 -7.53 53.23 -38.39
C GLU A 220 -6.61 52.93 -39.58
N ASN A 221 -5.90 51.80 -39.57
CA ASN A 221 -4.80 51.52 -40.51
C ASN A 221 -5.01 50.28 -41.38
N GLY A 222 -6.11 49.54 -41.18
CA GLY A 222 -6.34 48.24 -41.76
C GLY A 222 -5.60 47.11 -41.04
N ALA A 223 -6.16 45.90 -41.09
CA ALA A 223 -5.52 44.70 -40.55
C ALA A 223 -4.21 44.38 -41.28
N ASN A 224 -3.16 44.06 -40.52
CA ASN A 224 -1.88 43.66 -41.07
C ASN A 224 -1.33 42.39 -40.40
N LYS A 225 -0.22 41.87 -40.90
CA LYS A 225 0.37 40.61 -40.38
C LYS A 225 0.70 40.67 -38.88
N TRP A 226 0.96 41.85 -38.32
CA TRP A 226 1.31 42.05 -36.92
C TRP A 226 0.07 42.08 -36.03
N THR A 227 -0.97 42.83 -36.42
CA THR A 227 -2.24 42.90 -35.68
C THR A 227 -2.94 41.53 -35.64
N LEU A 228 -2.97 40.83 -36.78
CA LEU A 228 -3.43 39.44 -36.87
C LEU A 228 -2.59 38.49 -35.99
N SER A 229 -1.29 38.73 -35.90
CA SER A 229 -0.41 37.95 -35.01
C SER A 229 -0.69 38.24 -33.54
N ILE A 230 -0.95 39.49 -33.17
CA ILE A 230 -1.32 39.90 -31.81
C ILE A 230 -2.63 39.24 -31.38
N HIS A 231 -3.68 39.30 -32.21
CA HIS A 231 -4.95 38.62 -31.94
C HIS A 231 -4.74 37.13 -31.66
N LYS A 232 -3.95 36.44 -32.50
CA LYS A 232 -3.62 35.02 -32.30
C LYS A 232 -2.89 34.77 -30.97
N GLN A 233 -2.03 35.68 -30.50
CA GLN A 233 -1.38 35.52 -29.19
C GLN A 233 -2.32 35.82 -28.03
N VAL A 234 -3.19 36.82 -28.15
CA VAL A 234 -4.19 37.17 -27.12
C VAL A 234 -5.19 36.03 -26.96
N GLU A 235 -5.70 35.47 -28.05
CA GLU A 235 -6.60 34.32 -28.05
C GLU A 235 -5.96 33.11 -27.36
N ARG A 236 -4.72 32.80 -27.75
CA ARG A 236 -3.89 31.77 -27.12
C ARG A 236 -3.77 31.99 -25.60
N LEU A 237 -3.40 33.20 -25.16
CA LEU A 237 -3.28 33.50 -23.73
C LEU A 237 -4.62 33.40 -23.00
N ASN A 238 -5.72 33.83 -23.62
CA ASN A 238 -7.06 33.67 -23.07
C ASN A 238 -7.43 32.19 -22.87
N GLU A 239 -7.09 31.31 -23.82
CA GLU A 239 -7.28 29.87 -23.67
C GLU A 239 -6.45 29.29 -22.52
N LEU A 240 -5.19 29.70 -22.37
CA LEU A 240 -4.34 29.28 -21.24
C LEU A 240 -4.96 29.69 -19.91
N VAL A 241 -5.37 30.95 -19.79
CA VAL A 241 -5.98 31.49 -18.56
C VAL A 241 -7.29 30.75 -18.26
N LYS A 242 -8.14 30.51 -19.26
CA LYS A 242 -9.38 29.74 -19.11
C LYS A 242 -9.12 28.32 -18.63
N ASN A 243 -8.09 27.66 -19.16
CA ASN A 243 -7.70 26.30 -18.75
C ASN A 243 -7.17 26.26 -17.31
N LEU A 244 -6.37 27.24 -16.90
CA LEU A 244 -5.89 27.37 -15.51
C LEU A 244 -7.04 27.58 -14.52
N ILE A 245 -7.97 28.50 -14.82
CA ILE A 245 -9.18 28.71 -14.00
C ILE A 245 -9.98 27.42 -13.91
N SER A 246 -10.19 26.76 -15.05
CA SER A 246 -10.98 25.53 -15.06
C SER A 246 -10.34 24.45 -14.20
N LEU A 247 -9.01 24.33 -14.22
CA LEU A 247 -8.29 23.37 -13.39
C LEU A 247 -8.46 23.70 -11.91
N ALA A 248 -8.33 24.98 -11.52
CA ALA A 248 -8.56 25.42 -10.15
C ALA A 248 -10.00 25.15 -9.68
N LYS A 249 -11.01 25.46 -10.49
CA LYS A 249 -12.43 25.22 -10.17
C LYS A 249 -12.79 23.75 -10.09
N LEU A 250 -12.23 22.91 -10.96
CA LEU A 250 -12.46 21.46 -10.97
C LEU A 250 -12.11 20.81 -9.63
N GLU A 251 -11.17 21.39 -8.89
CA GLU A 251 -10.78 20.91 -7.57
C GLU A 251 -11.75 21.35 -6.43
N GLU A 252 -12.67 22.30 -6.66
CA GLU A 252 -13.64 22.79 -5.65
C GLU A 252 -15.01 22.12 -5.73
N GLU A 253 -15.54 22.01 -6.95
CA GLU A 253 -16.94 21.64 -7.13
C GLU A 253 -17.20 20.22 -6.63
N GLU A 254 -18.33 19.98 -5.95
CA GLU A 254 -18.77 18.61 -5.72
C GLU A 254 -19.29 18.01 -7.03
N ILE A 255 -19.00 16.72 -7.27
CA ILE A 255 -19.51 16.01 -8.45
C ILE A 255 -21.01 15.84 -8.30
N GLN A 256 -21.78 16.35 -9.25
CA GLN A 256 -23.21 16.09 -9.33
C GLN A 256 -23.46 14.87 -10.21
N LYS A 257 -23.61 13.72 -9.56
CA LYS A 257 -23.76 12.45 -10.27
C LYS A 257 -25.19 12.27 -10.78
N THR A 258 -25.30 11.93 -12.05
CA THR A 258 -26.53 11.56 -12.73
C THR A 258 -26.29 10.29 -13.55
N ASN A 259 -27.37 9.53 -13.81
CA ASN A 259 -27.32 8.40 -14.72
C ASN A 259 -27.58 8.90 -16.14
N PHE A 260 -26.67 8.60 -17.06
CA PHE A 260 -26.78 8.95 -18.47
C PHE A 260 -26.12 7.88 -19.36
N SER A 261 -26.43 7.90 -20.66
CA SER A 261 -25.81 7.03 -21.67
C SER A 261 -24.44 7.58 -22.07
N LEU A 262 -23.37 6.87 -21.71
CA LEU A 262 -22.01 7.19 -22.15
C LEU A 262 -21.85 6.97 -23.66
N SER A 263 -22.55 5.96 -24.21
CA SER A 263 -22.59 5.71 -25.65
C SER A 263 -23.07 6.95 -26.42
N ASP A 264 -24.18 7.55 -25.98
CA ASP A 264 -24.81 8.68 -26.67
C ASP A 264 -23.91 9.90 -26.63
N ILE A 265 -23.28 10.17 -25.49
CA ILE A 265 -22.32 11.27 -25.35
C ILE A 265 -21.11 11.10 -26.29
N ILE A 266 -20.56 9.90 -26.37
CA ILE A 266 -19.42 9.65 -27.26
C ILE A 266 -19.85 9.84 -28.71
N TYR A 267 -21.04 9.37 -29.11
CA TYR A 267 -21.56 9.61 -30.46
C TYR A 267 -21.77 11.09 -30.76
N GLU A 268 -22.43 11.82 -29.86
CA GLU A 268 -22.70 13.25 -30.00
C GLU A 268 -21.40 14.04 -30.21
N ILE A 269 -20.42 13.85 -29.31
CA ILE A 269 -19.12 14.54 -29.42
C ILE A 269 -18.38 14.08 -30.67
N SER A 270 -18.38 12.78 -31.00
CA SER A 270 -17.66 12.28 -32.19
C SER A 270 -18.20 12.88 -33.48
N ASN A 271 -19.51 13.10 -33.56
CA ASN A 271 -20.16 13.71 -34.72
C ASN A 271 -19.65 15.15 -34.97
N ASP A 272 -19.46 15.93 -33.91
CA ASP A 272 -18.93 17.30 -34.01
C ASP A 272 -17.49 17.34 -34.57
N TYR A 273 -16.70 16.29 -34.37
CA TYR A 273 -15.32 16.20 -34.86
C TYR A 273 -15.18 15.43 -36.19
N GLU A 274 -16.26 14.85 -36.72
CA GLU A 274 -16.19 14.09 -37.97
C GLU A 274 -15.81 14.98 -39.16
N GLU A 275 -16.45 16.14 -39.28
CA GLU A 275 -16.16 17.12 -40.34
C GLU A 275 -14.76 17.73 -40.20
N ILE A 276 -14.34 18.01 -38.96
CA ILE A 276 -12.99 18.52 -38.65
C ILE A 276 -11.93 17.52 -39.09
N CYS A 277 -12.12 16.23 -38.78
CA CYS A 277 -11.21 15.15 -39.19
C CYS A 277 -11.12 15.03 -40.72
N LYS A 278 -12.25 15.09 -41.43
CA LYS A 278 -12.28 15.04 -42.91
C LYS A 278 -11.51 16.20 -43.52
N ASN A 279 -11.68 17.41 -43.01
CA ASN A 279 -11.01 18.62 -43.51
C ASN A 279 -9.47 18.60 -43.35
N ILE A 280 -8.94 17.75 -42.46
CA ILE A 280 -7.50 17.61 -42.21
C ILE A 280 -6.96 16.22 -42.62
N ASN A 281 -7.67 15.53 -43.53
CA ASN A 281 -7.31 14.21 -44.07
C ASN A 281 -7.10 13.13 -43.01
N ARG A 282 -8.07 13.00 -42.09
CA ARG A 282 -8.11 11.98 -41.04
C ARG A 282 -9.49 11.35 -40.96
N GLU A 283 -9.55 10.11 -40.50
CA GLU A 283 -10.81 9.37 -40.37
C GLU A 283 -11.07 9.03 -38.91
N LEU A 284 -12.30 9.25 -38.44
CA LEU A 284 -12.75 8.87 -37.10
C LEU A 284 -13.52 7.55 -37.19
N LYS A 285 -12.99 6.49 -36.57
CA LYS A 285 -13.59 5.16 -36.57
C LYS A 285 -14.20 4.85 -35.20
N LEU A 286 -15.51 4.61 -35.17
CA LEU A 286 -16.28 4.38 -33.94
C LEU A 286 -16.62 2.90 -33.78
N ASN A 287 -16.21 2.30 -32.66
CA ASN A 287 -16.65 0.99 -32.19
C ASN A 287 -17.24 1.13 -30.79
N ILE A 288 -18.49 1.61 -30.72
CA ILE A 288 -19.14 1.97 -29.46
C ILE A 288 -20.26 0.97 -29.16
N GLU A 289 -20.12 0.19 -28.09
CA GLU A 289 -21.19 -0.66 -27.59
C GLU A 289 -22.38 0.21 -27.15
N LYS A 290 -23.58 -0.18 -27.59
CA LYS A 290 -24.83 0.60 -27.39
C LYS A 290 -25.31 0.51 -25.94
N ASN A 291 -26.03 1.54 -25.49
CA ASN A 291 -26.73 1.58 -24.20
C ASN A 291 -25.82 1.39 -22.96
N ILE A 292 -24.55 1.78 -23.03
CA ILE A 292 -23.68 1.78 -21.85
C ILE A 292 -24.01 3.01 -21.00
N GLN A 293 -24.55 2.76 -19.80
CA GLN A 293 -24.87 3.80 -18.83
C GLN A 293 -23.83 3.90 -17.72
N ILE A 294 -23.55 5.11 -17.26
CA ILE A 294 -22.68 5.39 -16.10
C ILE A 294 -23.35 6.35 -15.12
N ASN A 295 -22.92 6.31 -13.86
CA ASN A 295 -23.35 7.22 -12.81
C ASN A 295 -22.22 8.21 -12.45
N ALA A 296 -22.20 9.36 -13.13
CA ALA A 296 -21.10 10.34 -13.10
C ALA A 296 -21.62 11.77 -13.28
N ASP A 297 -20.73 12.77 -13.20
CA ASP A 297 -21.08 14.14 -13.60
C ASP A 297 -20.95 14.28 -15.11
N GLU A 298 -22.10 14.39 -15.77
CA GLU A 298 -22.20 14.41 -17.23
C GLU A 298 -21.34 15.50 -17.87
N LYS A 299 -21.34 16.71 -17.30
CA LYS A 299 -20.60 17.86 -17.84
C LYS A 299 -19.10 17.60 -17.80
N LEU A 300 -18.63 17.02 -16.70
CA LEU A 300 -17.21 16.68 -16.55
C LEU A 300 -16.81 15.51 -17.45
N ILE A 301 -17.67 14.51 -17.64
CA ILE A 301 -17.39 13.39 -18.56
C ILE A 301 -17.37 13.84 -20.01
N ARG A 302 -18.32 14.68 -20.44
CA ARG A 302 -18.29 15.32 -21.77
C ARG A 302 -16.95 16.02 -21.99
N LYS A 303 -16.55 16.87 -21.04
CA LYS A 303 -15.26 17.58 -21.09
C LYS A 303 -14.06 16.63 -21.17
N LEU A 304 -14.05 15.53 -20.40
CA LEU A 304 -12.99 14.53 -20.43
C LEU A 304 -12.86 13.90 -21.83
N ILE A 305 -13.98 13.52 -22.44
CA ILE A 305 -14.02 12.91 -23.77
C ILE A 305 -13.57 13.92 -24.83
N THR A 306 -14.07 15.15 -24.78
CA THR A 306 -13.67 16.24 -25.68
C THR A 306 -12.15 16.46 -25.64
N ILE A 307 -11.55 16.57 -24.45
CA ILE A 307 -10.10 16.73 -24.31
C ILE A 307 -9.33 15.59 -24.98
N LEU A 308 -9.80 14.36 -24.84
CA LEU A 308 -9.14 13.21 -25.43
C LEU A 308 -9.26 13.19 -26.96
N ILE A 309 -10.45 13.45 -27.49
CA ILE A 309 -10.68 13.54 -28.94
C ILE A 309 -9.88 14.69 -29.54
N GLU A 310 -9.88 15.89 -28.93
CA GLU A 310 -9.07 17.02 -29.37
C GLU A 310 -7.58 16.68 -29.40
N ASN A 311 -7.06 15.98 -28.38
CA ASN A 311 -5.67 15.54 -28.37
C ASN A 311 -5.40 14.54 -29.51
N ALA A 312 -6.26 13.56 -29.73
CA ALA A 312 -6.10 12.60 -30.82
C ALA A 312 -6.11 13.30 -32.17
N VAL A 313 -7.09 14.17 -32.42
CA VAL A 313 -7.18 14.98 -33.65
C VAL A 313 -5.94 15.85 -33.82
N LYS A 314 -5.43 16.46 -32.77
CA LYS A 314 -4.30 17.38 -32.87
C LYS A 314 -2.95 16.71 -33.12
N TYR A 315 -2.74 15.55 -32.52
CA TYR A 315 -1.45 14.85 -32.53
C TYR A 315 -1.42 13.63 -33.45
N SER A 316 -2.53 13.29 -34.09
CA SER A 316 -2.55 12.21 -35.05
C SER A 316 -1.72 12.54 -36.28
N LYS A 317 -1.11 11.53 -36.87
CA LYS A 317 -0.45 11.65 -38.17
C LYS A 317 -1.47 11.99 -39.26
N GLU A 318 -1.04 12.60 -40.35
CA GLU A 318 -1.89 12.81 -41.54
C GLU A 318 -2.20 11.48 -42.23
N ASN A 319 -3.39 11.36 -42.85
CA ASN A 319 -3.86 10.16 -43.54
C ASN A 319 -3.93 8.90 -42.67
N THR A 320 -4.22 9.04 -41.37
CA THR A 320 -4.41 7.92 -40.44
C THR A 320 -5.78 7.96 -39.77
N GLN A 321 -6.11 6.87 -39.08
CA GLN A 321 -7.38 6.70 -38.38
C GLN A 321 -7.24 7.00 -36.89
N ILE A 322 -8.23 7.70 -36.34
CA ILE A 322 -8.45 7.82 -34.90
C ILE A 322 -9.55 6.83 -34.52
N LYS A 323 -9.25 5.88 -33.65
CA LYS A 323 -10.21 4.84 -33.25
C LYS A 323 -10.76 5.14 -31.86
N LEU A 324 -12.08 5.18 -31.74
CA LEU A 324 -12.79 5.23 -30.46
C LEU A 324 -13.45 3.88 -30.20
N ASN A 325 -13.15 3.29 -29.04
CA ASN A 325 -13.74 2.03 -28.60
C ASN A 325 -14.41 2.23 -27.25
N LEU A 326 -15.66 1.77 -27.12
CA LEU A 326 -16.36 1.69 -25.84
C LEU A 326 -16.91 0.29 -25.69
N GLU A 327 -16.51 -0.39 -24.62
CA GLU A 327 -16.91 -1.75 -24.34
C GLU A 327 -17.17 -1.96 -22.85
N LYS A 328 -18.08 -2.89 -22.53
CA LYS A 328 -18.32 -3.35 -21.18
C LYS A 328 -17.70 -4.72 -20.97
N GLN A 329 -16.59 -4.75 -20.23
CA GLN A 329 -15.91 -5.99 -19.84
C GLN A 329 -16.24 -6.34 -18.38
N ASN A 330 -17.05 -7.37 -18.18
CA ASN A 330 -17.54 -7.79 -16.85
C ASN A 330 -18.27 -6.66 -16.11
N LYS A 331 -17.67 -6.18 -15.00
CA LYS A 331 -18.18 -5.08 -14.17
C LYS A 331 -17.51 -3.73 -14.48
N LYS A 332 -16.66 -3.65 -15.51
CA LYS A 332 -15.91 -2.43 -15.86
C LYS A 332 -16.30 -1.95 -17.23
N ILE A 333 -16.47 -0.63 -17.36
CA ILE A 333 -16.69 0.01 -18.65
C ILE A 333 -15.35 0.62 -19.06
N ILE A 334 -14.91 0.31 -20.27
CA ILE A 334 -13.62 0.74 -20.79
C ILE A 334 -13.88 1.59 -22.03
N PHE A 335 -13.45 2.84 -21.96
CA PHE A 335 -13.37 3.71 -23.13
C PHE A 335 -11.92 3.86 -23.54
N THR A 336 -11.61 3.68 -24.81
CA THR A 336 -10.26 3.89 -25.34
C THR A 336 -10.28 4.74 -26.58
N ILE A 337 -9.31 5.65 -26.68
CA ILE A 337 -9.00 6.40 -27.89
C ILE A 337 -7.58 6.05 -28.34
N GLU A 338 -7.43 5.78 -29.62
CA GLU A 338 -6.18 5.36 -30.23
C GLU A 338 -5.91 6.19 -31.49
N ASN A 339 -4.68 6.69 -31.63
CA ASN A 339 -4.24 7.35 -32.85
C ASN A 339 -2.75 7.10 -33.11
N GLU A 340 -2.38 7.05 -34.38
CA GLU A 340 -0.97 7.07 -34.78
C GLU A 340 -0.39 8.47 -34.59
N ALA A 341 0.82 8.60 -34.05
CA ALA A 341 1.50 9.88 -33.82
C ALA A 341 2.96 9.82 -34.27
N ASP A 342 3.48 10.94 -34.79
CA ASP A 342 4.87 11.04 -35.21
C ASP A 342 5.81 11.18 -34.00
N ASN A 343 6.91 10.40 -33.98
CA ASN A 343 7.99 10.50 -33.00
C ASN A 343 7.55 10.40 -31.52
N LEU A 344 6.88 9.30 -31.14
CA LEU A 344 6.58 8.96 -29.74
C LEU A 344 7.86 8.56 -28.96
N LYS A 345 8.76 9.51 -28.70
CA LYS A 345 9.94 9.33 -27.85
C LYS A 345 9.60 9.60 -26.38
N ILE A 346 8.54 8.97 -25.88
CA ILE A 346 8.07 9.16 -24.51
C ILE A 346 8.69 8.06 -23.64
N LYS A 347 9.54 8.45 -22.69
CA LYS A 347 10.17 7.50 -21.74
C LYS A 347 9.18 7.01 -20.69
N LYS A 348 8.26 7.89 -20.26
CA LYS A 348 7.23 7.61 -19.24
C LYS A 348 5.90 8.23 -19.67
N TYR A 349 4.92 7.39 -19.98
CA TYR A 349 3.60 7.85 -20.41
C TYR A 349 2.79 8.53 -19.29
N ASP A 350 3.14 8.29 -18.03
CA ASP A 350 2.53 8.99 -16.89
C ASP A 350 2.85 10.49 -16.88
N GLU A 351 3.99 10.90 -17.46
CA GLU A 351 4.39 12.32 -17.55
C GLU A 351 3.46 13.12 -18.49
N LEU A 352 2.75 12.45 -19.41
CA LEU A 352 1.78 13.12 -20.30
C LEU A 352 0.64 13.81 -19.55
N PHE A 353 0.37 13.38 -18.32
CA PHE A 353 -0.66 13.97 -17.47
C PHE A 353 -0.11 15.09 -16.56
N GLU A 354 1.20 15.34 -16.56
CA GLU A 354 1.80 16.44 -15.81
C GLU A 354 1.43 17.80 -16.42
N ARG A 355 1.30 18.80 -15.55
CA ARG A 355 0.96 20.17 -15.96
C ARG A 355 2.11 20.76 -16.78
N PHE A 356 1.78 21.38 -17.91
CA PHE A 356 2.73 22.00 -18.85
C PHE A 356 3.66 21.03 -19.57
N TYR A 357 3.52 19.72 -19.33
CA TYR A 357 4.33 18.74 -20.02
C TYR A 357 3.96 18.68 -21.50
N ARG A 358 5.00 18.62 -22.34
CA ARG A 358 4.91 18.38 -23.76
C ARG A 358 6.08 17.48 -24.13
N ALA A 359 5.81 16.35 -24.79
CA ALA A 359 6.90 15.59 -25.40
C ALA A 359 7.58 16.48 -26.47
N ASP A 360 8.91 16.41 -26.57
CA ASP A 360 9.74 17.19 -27.50
C ASP A 360 9.44 16.83 -28.96
N PHE A 361 8.31 17.29 -29.46
CA PHE A 361 7.97 17.25 -30.87
C PHE A 361 8.64 18.44 -31.55
N SER A 362 9.89 18.26 -31.99
CA SER A 362 10.75 19.29 -32.59
C SER A 362 10.19 20.01 -33.84
N ARG A 363 8.99 19.67 -34.32
CA ARG A 363 8.27 20.35 -35.41
C ARG A 363 6.92 20.98 -35.03
N ASN A 364 6.43 20.82 -33.80
CA ASN A 364 5.06 21.17 -33.40
C ASN A 364 4.90 22.50 -32.63
N ARG A 365 5.76 23.50 -32.89
CA ARG A 365 5.49 24.88 -32.42
C ARG A 365 4.24 25.47 -33.07
N LYS A 366 3.79 24.94 -34.22
CA LYS A 366 2.56 25.36 -34.91
C LYS A 366 1.28 24.79 -34.29
N THR A 367 1.29 23.58 -33.73
CA THR A 367 0.08 22.89 -33.22
C THR A 367 -0.33 23.35 -31.81
N GLY A 368 -0.10 24.62 -31.45
CA GLY A 368 -0.72 25.37 -30.33
C GLY A 368 -1.34 24.57 -29.18
N GLY A 369 -0.59 24.31 -28.10
CA GLY A 369 -1.13 23.71 -26.88
C GLY A 369 -0.22 23.94 -25.68
N TYR A 370 -0.82 24.13 -24.51
CA TYR A 370 -0.11 24.52 -23.27
C TYR A 370 0.27 23.36 -22.35
N GLY A 371 -0.03 22.11 -22.72
CA GLY A 371 0.22 20.95 -21.86
C GLY A 371 -0.71 20.87 -20.63
N ILE A 372 -1.89 21.50 -20.69
CA ILE A 372 -2.84 21.53 -19.57
C ILE A 372 -3.99 20.52 -19.77
N GLY A 373 -4.38 20.23 -21.01
CA GLY A 373 -5.56 19.39 -21.31
C GLY A 373 -5.55 18.02 -20.62
N LEU A 374 -4.49 17.23 -20.81
CA LEU A 374 -4.40 15.90 -20.20
C LEU A 374 -4.35 15.93 -18.66
N SER A 375 -3.77 16.98 -18.06
CA SER A 375 -3.81 17.17 -16.59
C SER A 375 -5.24 17.47 -16.07
N ILE A 376 -6.06 18.15 -16.87
CA ILE A 376 -7.49 18.35 -16.58
C ILE A 376 -8.24 17.01 -16.71
N ALA A 377 -7.97 16.25 -17.77
CA ALA A 377 -8.54 14.91 -17.95
C ALA A 377 -8.22 13.99 -16.77
N GLN A 378 -6.97 13.98 -16.30
CA GLN A 378 -6.55 13.22 -15.12
C GLN A 378 -7.26 13.69 -13.85
N SER A 379 -7.41 15.01 -13.68
CA SER A 379 -8.12 15.58 -12.54
C SER A 379 -9.60 15.15 -12.52
N ILE A 380 -10.29 15.16 -13.67
CA ILE A 380 -11.67 14.67 -13.81
C ILE A 380 -11.75 13.18 -13.44
N ALA A 381 -10.82 12.36 -13.95
CA ALA A 381 -10.79 10.92 -13.68
C ALA A 381 -10.59 10.63 -12.18
N ILE A 382 -9.60 11.27 -11.55
CA ILE A 382 -9.33 11.16 -10.10
C ILE A 382 -10.57 11.55 -9.29
N LYS A 383 -11.25 12.64 -9.66
CA LYS A 383 -12.46 13.12 -8.98
C LYS A 383 -13.57 12.06 -9.04
N HIS A 384 -13.73 11.39 -10.18
CA HIS A 384 -14.69 10.30 -10.38
C HIS A 384 -14.24 8.95 -9.82
N LYS A 385 -13.02 8.85 -9.26
CA LYS A 385 -12.36 7.60 -8.84
C LYS A 385 -12.16 6.61 -10.00
N THR A 386 -12.05 7.13 -11.23
CA THR A 386 -11.76 6.34 -12.43
C THR A 386 -10.27 6.39 -12.72
N LYS A 387 -9.77 5.40 -13.47
CA LYS A 387 -8.36 5.36 -13.87
C LYS A 387 -8.22 5.76 -15.33
N ILE A 388 -7.42 6.77 -15.60
CA ILE A 388 -6.94 7.12 -16.94
C ILE A 388 -5.49 6.64 -17.10
N GLN A 389 -5.15 6.08 -18.26
CA GLN A 389 -3.80 5.61 -18.58
C GLN A 389 -3.46 5.94 -20.02
N ALA A 390 -2.18 6.17 -20.30
CA ALA A 390 -1.63 6.30 -21.64
C ALA A 390 -0.61 5.19 -21.87
N GLU A 391 -0.61 4.60 -23.05
CA GLU A 391 0.34 3.55 -23.45
C GLU A 391 0.62 3.61 -24.95
N SER A 392 1.75 3.05 -25.36
CA SER A 392 2.06 2.77 -26.77
C SER A 392 2.75 1.41 -26.84
N LEU A 393 2.21 0.49 -27.62
CA LEU A 393 2.73 -0.87 -27.76
C LEU A 393 3.81 -0.98 -28.84
N ASP A 394 3.68 -0.19 -29.89
CA ASP A 394 4.51 -0.23 -31.12
C ASP A 394 5.42 0.99 -31.27
N GLY A 395 5.34 1.96 -30.36
CA GLY A 395 6.06 3.24 -30.43
C GLY A 395 5.59 4.16 -31.55
N LYS A 396 4.45 3.87 -32.18
CA LYS A 396 3.85 4.64 -33.30
C LYS A 396 2.41 5.03 -33.01
N THR A 397 1.72 4.25 -32.20
CA THR A 397 0.33 4.42 -31.84
C THR A 397 0.23 4.73 -30.37
N ILE A 398 -0.40 5.85 -30.03
CA ILE A 398 -0.71 6.18 -28.64
C ILE A 398 -2.16 5.81 -28.34
N LYS A 399 -2.36 5.16 -27.19
CA LYS A 399 -3.66 4.75 -26.69
C LYS A 399 -3.90 5.36 -25.33
N PHE A 400 -5.01 6.08 -25.19
CA PHE A 400 -5.53 6.50 -23.89
C PHE A 400 -6.69 5.58 -23.51
N SER A 401 -6.71 5.11 -22.27
CA SER A 401 -7.79 4.27 -21.73
C SER A 401 -8.36 4.85 -20.45
N ILE A 402 -9.69 4.88 -20.35
CA ILE A 402 -10.44 5.25 -19.15
C ILE A 402 -11.23 4.04 -18.69
N LYS A 403 -11.08 3.70 -17.41
CA LYS A 403 -11.81 2.60 -16.75
C LYS A 403 -12.77 3.19 -15.72
N PHE A 404 -14.07 3.09 -16.02
CA PHE A 404 -15.16 3.55 -15.16
C PHE A 404 -15.54 2.52 -14.11
#